data_AF-A0A842U3R7-F1
#
_entry.id   AF-A0A842U3R7-F1
#
_cell.length_a   1.000
_cell.length_b   1.000
_cell.length_c   1.000
_cell.angle_alpha   90.00
_cell.angle_beta   90.00
_cell.angle_gamma   90.00
#
_symmetry.space_group_name_H-M   'P 1'
#
loop_
_entity.id
_entity.type
_entity.pdbx_description
1 polymer ?
#
loop_
_entity_poly.entity_id
_entity_poly.type
_entity_poly.pdbx_seq_one_letter_code
_entity_poly.pdbx_strand_id
1 'polypeptide(L)'
;MDMAPLLKGKGVCSGIVKGRAKIIKDLTKIPEIEEGCILVMPFFTPIISLFLSKAKGIVTDFGGVTSHAAIIAREFSVPCVVGTDKASSKIKDNQIICIDGEKGEVYEIESIEEDKSKQKEEVDEISKLENFLESFINSVLITTKGSYGGKWPMPYFNSLDVGSMISWYWADFYLDTIERLKKQRVSALDISKKIKYPSVFSRSLYSNIELKYQEYPAEKIKEMSSFISKITHPCYKSDPFCKDMTNILWDKEQILKNFQKEKIILLKDIKDKKQVIKYNGYLRAITEMLYFYYDNLGHEIHGPYKLDSGELLLIREWHDLNPNYFNFPRNLSYDFIRVYETYKPQTDIKIDISNRLYMASKIEDCLLGFYFESSGKIFDTDETFTLINQIKKTCEEGVKEITSISQSQMLEKVVYMHFYLLKQLTDILGISCNPTKNCIDRISKGITEKDKHLFRSLIKIKLDVNKIRELFDYRLKLPREFYE
;
A
#
# COMPACT_ATOMS: atom_id res chain seq x y z
N MET A 1 36.18 1.67 -30.02
CA MET A 1 35.80 0.24 -29.85
C MET A 1 36.63 -0.54 -30.86
N ASP A 2 37.73 -1.16 -30.42
CA ASP A 2 38.53 -2.06 -31.25
C ASP A 2 37.95 -3.49 -31.18
N MET A 3 36.73 -3.66 -31.68
CA MET A 3 36.10 -4.97 -31.83
C MET A 3 35.71 -5.20 -33.29
N ALA A 4 36.02 -6.39 -33.80
CA ALA A 4 35.63 -6.78 -35.16
C ALA A 4 34.11 -7.03 -35.22
N PRO A 5 33.39 -6.51 -36.24
CA PRO A 5 31.96 -6.71 -36.35
C PRO A 5 31.60 -8.16 -36.70
N LEU A 6 30.54 -8.68 -36.07
CA LEU A 6 29.98 -10.00 -36.30
C LEU A 6 29.44 -10.14 -37.74
N LEU A 7 28.78 -9.08 -38.23
CA LEU A 7 28.22 -8.97 -39.57
C LEU A 7 28.37 -7.54 -40.10
N LYS A 8 28.43 -7.41 -41.42
CA LYS A 8 28.38 -6.13 -42.13
C LYS A 8 27.24 -6.15 -43.13
N GLY A 9 26.61 -5.01 -43.31
CA GLY A 9 25.62 -4.72 -44.33
C GLY A 9 25.77 -3.27 -44.77
N LYS A 10 24.65 -2.65 -45.14
CA LYS A 10 24.58 -1.23 -45.48
C LYS A 10 23.86 -0.47 -44.37
N GLY A 11 24.51 0.55 -43.83
CA GLY A 11 23.88 1.51 -42.92
C GLY A 11 22.86 2.37 -43.64
N VAL A 12 21.71 2.60 -43.02
CA VAL A 12 20.58 3.31 -43.64
C VAL A 12 20.10 4.49 -42.82
N CYS A 13 19.93 4.28 -41.52
CA CYS A 13 19.51 5.27 -40.54
C CYS A 13 20.52 5.24 -39.40
N SER A 14 21.13 6.39 -39.10
CA SER A 14 22.21 6.50 -38.14
C SER A 14 21.74 6.27 -36.71
N GLY A 15 22.70 5.91 -35.85
CA GLY A 15 22.48 5.64 -34.44
C GLY A 15 23.10 4.31 -34.03
N ILE A 16 23.58 4.26 -32.78
CA ILE A 16 24.19 3.08 -32.19
C ILE A 16 23.26 2.59 -31.08
N VAL A 17 22.73 1.38 -31.24
CA VAL A 17 21.78 0.80 -30.29
C VAL A 17 22.15 -0.61 -29.92
N LYS A 18 21.98 -0.91 -28.62
CA LYS A 18 22.16 -2.24 -28.04
C LYS A 18 20.80 -2.82 -27.66
N GLY A 19 20.58 -4.09 -27.96
CA GLY A 19 19.35 -4.77 -27.61
C GLY A 19 19.41 -6.27 -27.86
N ARG A 20 18.41 -6.98 -27.36
CA ARG A 20 18.21 -8.40 -27.67
C ARG A 20 17.69 -8.53 -29.08
N ALA A 21 18.31 -9.42 -29.86
CA ALA A 21 17.86 -9.74 -31.20
C ALA A 21 16.55 -10.54 -31.12
N LYS A 22 15.52 -10.09 -31.84
CA LYS A 22 14.29 -10.86 -32.05
C LYS A 22 14.21 -11.29 -33.50
N ILE A 23 14.21 -12.61 -33.73
CA ILE A 23 14.25 -13.17 -35.08
C ILE A 23 12.83 -13.37 -35.61
N ILE A 24 12.49 -12.65 -36.67
CA ILE A 24 11.19 -12.71 -37.33
C ILE A 24 11.36 -13.38 -38.69
N LYS A 25 11.16 -14.71 -38.73
CA LYS A 25 11.18 -15.51 -39.97
C LYS A 25 9.78 -15.70 -40.57
N ASP A 26 8.75 -15.56 -39.75
CA ASP A 26 7.34 -15.62 -40.14
C ASP A 26 6.48 -14.81 -39.16
N LEU A 27 5.22 -14.60 -39.52
CA LEU A 27 4.30 -13.74 -38.76
C LEU A 27 3.87 -14.33 -37.39
N THR A 28 4.08 -15.63 -37.14
CA THR A 28 3.74 -16.24 -35.85
C THR A 28 4.63 -15.74 -34.71
N LYS A 29 5.76 -15.12 -35.05
CA LYS A 29 6.72 -14.52 -34.11
C LYS A 29 6.39 -13.10 -33.68
N ILE A 30 5.36 -12.49 -34.27
CA ILE A 30 4.92 -11.13 -33.95
C ILE A 30 4.47 -10.95 -32.48
N PRO A 31 3.69 -11.88 -31.86
CA PRO A 31 3.30 -11.76 -30.46
C PRO A 31 4.49 -11.79 -29.49
N GLU A 32 5.64 -12.32 -29.94
CA GLU A 32 6.87 -12.42 -29.16
C GLU A 32 7.79 -11.18 -29.32
N ILE A 33 7.33 -10.11 -29.98
CA ILE A 33 8.10 -8.86 -30.11
C ILE A 33 8.05 -8.07 -28.79
N GLU A 34 9.20 -7.99 -28.14
CA GLU A 34 9.40 -7.29 -26.86
C GLU A 34 9.85 -5.84 -27.06
N GLU A 35 9.58 -5.00 -26.05
CA GLU A 35 9.98 -3.61 -26.03
C GLU A 35 11.51 -3.47 -25.94
N GLY A 36 12.08 -2.63 -26.79
CA GLY A 36 13.52 -2.36 -26.82
C GLY A 36 14.36 -3.42 -27.52
N CYS A 37 13.75 -4.37 -28.24
CA CYS A 37 14.47 -5.37 -29.02
C CYS A 37 15.05 -4.80 -30.32
N ILE A 38 15.97 -5.54 -30.94
CA ILE A 38 16.44 -5.31 -32.30
C ILE A 38 15.82 -6.37 -33.19
N LEU A 39 14.99 -5.96 -34.16
CA LEU A 39 14.31 -6.87 -35.06
C LEU A 39 15.29 -7.39 -36.11
N VAL A 40 15.41 -8.71 -36.24
CA VAL A 40 16.27 -9.38 -37.22
C VAL A 40 15.40 -10.26 -38.12
N MET A 41 15.45 -10.07 -39.43
CA MET A 41 14.57 -10.81 -40.36
C MET A 41 15.20 -11.00 -41.74
N PRO A 42 14.80 -12.02 -42.51
CA PRO A 42 15.25 -12.15 -43.89
C PRO A 42 14.78 -10.98 -44.77
N PHE A 43 13.46 -10.70 -44.74
CA PHE A 43 12.82 -9.64 -45.50
C PHE A 43 11.88 -8.84 -44.60
N PHE A 44 11.86 -7.52 -44.80
CA PHE A 44 10.91 -6.65 -44.10
C PHE A 44 9.54 -6.69 -44.78
N THR A 45 8.48 -6.90 -44.01
CA THR A 45 7.10 -6.92 -44.51
C THR A 45 6.31 -5.73 -43.93
N PRO A 46 5.30 -5.19 -44.66
CA PRO A 46 4.54 -4.03 -44.19
C PRO A 46 3.87 -4.22 -42.81
N ILE A 47 3.49 -5.44 -42.44
CA ILE A 47 2.88 -5.74 -41.14
C ILE A 47 3.83 -5.43 -39.98
N ILE A 48 5.15 -5.57 -40.20
CA ILE A 48 6.19 -5.32 -39.18
C ILE A 48 6.26 -3.83 -38.82
N SER A 49 5.84 -2.92 -39.72
CA SER A 49 5.86 -1.47 -39.43
C SER A 49 5.01 -1.09 -38.21
N LEU A 50 3.93 -1.85 -37.94
CA LEU A 50 3.04 -1.67 -36.79
C LEU A 50 3.73 -1.92 -35.44
N PHE A 51 4.89 -2.59 -35.44
CA PHE A 51 5.63 -2.98 -34.24
C PHE A 51 6.94 -2.20 -34.06
N LEU A 52 7.21 -1.23 -34.94
CA LEU A 52 8.44 -0.44 -34.87
C LEU A 52 8.50 0.48 -33.65
N SER A 53 7.35 0.88 -33.10
CA SER A 53 7.30 1.62 -31.83
C SER A 53 7.93 0.87 -30.67
N LYS A 54 8.02 -0.47 -30.75
CA LYS A 54 8.66 -1.33 -29.74
C LYS A 54 10.13 -1.64 -30.05
N ALA A 55 10.58 -1.40 -31.28
CA ALA A 55 11.91 -1.81 -31.74
C ALA A 55 12.91 -0.66 -31.61
N LYS A 56 14.11 -0.96 -31.10
CA LYS A 56 15.22 0.01 -31.05
C LYS A 56 16.09 -0.01 -32.31
N GLY A 57 16.02 -1.09 -33.09
CA GLY A 57 16.84 -1.25 -34.28
C GLY A 57 16.29 -2.31 -35.23
N ILE A 58 16.73 -2.27 -36.49
CA ILE A 58 16.33 -3.21 -37.54
C ILE A 58 17.55 -3.76 -38.26
N VAL A 59 17.63 -5.08 -38.41
CA VAL A 59 18.62 -5.79 -39.22
C VAL A 59 17.91 -6.69 -40.22
N THR A 60 18.29 -6.60 -41.50
CA THR A 60 17.70 -7.45 -42.55
C THR A 60 18.75 -8.17 -43.39
N ASP A 61 18.48 -9.42 -43.76
CA ASP A 61 19.37 -10.19 -44.65
C ASP A 61 19.36 -9.62 -46.06
N PHE A 62 18.18 -9.25 -46.57
CA PHE A 62 18.01 -8.74 -47.91
C PHE A 62 17.48 -7.30 -47.90
N GLY A 63 18.04 -6.47 -48.79
CA GLY A 63 17.59 -5.09 -48.98
C GLY A 63 18.75 -4.15 -49.30
N GLY A 64 18.49 -3.14 -50.14
CA GLY A 64 19.39 -2.02 -50.37
C GLY A 64 19.00 -0.76 -49.58
N VAL A 65 19.78 0.30 -49.72
CA VAL A 65 19.54 1.61 -49.06
C VAL A 65 18.23 2.30 -49.49
N THR A 66 17.59 1.80 -50.56
CA THR A 66 16.28 2.20 -51.10
C THR A 66 15.18 1.16 -50.88
N SER A 67 15.46 0.09 -50.12
CA SER A 67 14.47 -0.97 -49.84
C SER A 67 13.33 -0.47 -48.94
N HIS A 68 12.24 -1.24 -48.88
CA HIS A 68 11.10 -0.92 -48.03
C HIS A 68 11.49 -0.83 -46.54
N ALA A 69 12.34 -1.75 -46.07
CA ALA A 69 12.94 -1.68 -44.72
C ALA A 69 13.67 -0.35 -44.49
N ALA A 70 14.42 0.10 -45.50
CA ALA A 70 15.25 1.28 -45.41
C ALA A 70 14.46 2.59 -45.42
N ILE A 71 13.37 2.66 -46.18
CA ILE A 71 12.47 3.81 -46.21
C ILE A 71 11.78 3.96 -44.86
N ILE A 72 11.18 2.87 -44.37
CA ILE A 72 10.44 2.86 -43.11
C ILE A 72 11.36 3.14 -41.93
N ALA A 73 12.57 2.58 -41.89
CA ALA A 73 13.52 2.86 -40.82
C ALA A 73 13.84 4.37 -40.66
N ARG A 74 13.96 5.10 -41.77
CA ARG A 74 14.19 6.55 -41.75
C ARG A 74 12.96 7.32 -41.29
N GLU A 75 11.77 6.92 -41.74
CA GLU A 75 10.50 7.55 -41.35
C GLU A 75 10.28 7.48 -39.83
N PHE A 76 10.62 6.35 -39.22
CA PHE A 76 10.50 6.15 -37.77
C PHE A 76 11.77 6.50 -36.97
N SER A 77 12.82 7.01 -37.64
CA SER A 77 14.11 7.33 -37.00
C SER A 77 14.71 6.16 -36.20
N VAL A 78 14.59 4.94 -36.73
CA VAL A 78 15.09 3.71 -36.08
C VAL A 78 16.41 3.29 -36.74
N PRO A 79 17.51 3.15 -35.98
CA PRO A 79 18.80 2.68 -36.50
C PRO A 79 18.67 1.36 -37.28
N CYS A 80 19.25 1.30 -38.49
CA CYS A 80 18.97 0.21 -39.40
C CYS A 80 20.18 -0.22 -40.24
N VAL A 81 20.40 -1.53 -40.29
CA VAL A 81 21.37 -2.21 -41.15
C VAL A 81 20.63 -3.16 -42.09
N VAL A 82 20.84 -3.02 -43.41
CA VAL A 82 20.18 -3.87 -44.40
C VAL A 82 21.21 -4.62 -45.26
N GLY A 83 20.81 -5.75 -45.83
CA GLY A 83 21.68 -6.49 -46.75
C GLY A 83 22.84 -7.18 -46.03
N THR A 84 22.60 -7.79 -44.87
CA THR A 84 23.62 -8.55 -44.13
C THR A 84 23.81 -9.99 -44.63
N ASP A 85 23.01 -10.41 -45.61
CA ASP A 85 22.89 -11.74 -46.23
C ASP A 85 22.49 -12.90 -45.32
N LYS A 86 22.92 -12.89 -44.05
CA LYS A 86 22.81 -14.03 -43.13
C LYS A 86 22.63 -13.65 -41.66
N ALA A 87 22.16 -12.45 -41.33
CA ALA A 87 21.86 -12.09 -39.95
C ALA A 87 20.78 -13.00 -39.33
N SER A 88 19.68 -13.27 -40.03
CA SER A 88 18.59 -14.08 -39.46
C SER A 88 18.95 -15.56 -39.22
N SER A 89 20.06 -16.03 -39.80
CA SER A 89 20.60 -17.39 -39.60
C SER A 89 21.81 -17.43 -38.66
N LYS A 90 22.64 -16.37 -38.64
CA LYS A 90 23.84 -16.30 -37.80
C LYS A 90 23.55 -15.79 -36.38
N ILE A 91 22.61 -14.87 -36.24
CA ILE A 91 22.17 -14.34 -34.96
C ILE A 91 21.15 -15.33 -34.37
N LYS A 92 21.19 -15.56 -33.05
CA LYS A 92 20.21 -16.37 -32.31
C LYS A 92 19.16 -15.49 -31.66
N ASP A 93 17.95 -16.02 -31.48
CA ASP A 93 16.89 -15.30 -30.76
C ASP A 93 17.37 -14.98 -29.35
N ASN A 94 17.03 -13.79 -28.85
CA ASN A 94 17.49 -13.20 -27.59
C ASN A 94 19.00 -12.93 -27.46
N GLN A 95 19.80 -13.12 -28.51
CA GLN A 95 21.23 -12.77 -28.50
C GLN A 95 21.40 -11.25 -28.36
N ILE A 96 22.26 -10.79 -27.46
CA ILE A 96 22.54 -9.36 -27.31
C ILE A 96 23.46 -8.91 -28.44
N ILE A 97 23.00 -7.92 -29.20
CA ILE A 97 23.76 -7.34 -30.30
C ILE A 97 23.82 -5.82 -30.17
N CYS A 98 24.89 -5.23 -30.71
CA CYS A 98 24.96 -3.80 -30.99
C CYS A 98 24.82 -3.62 -32.50
N ILE A 99 24.07 -2.62 -32.93
CA ILE A 99 24.11 -2.19 -34.33
C ILE A 99 24.58 -0.75 -34.41
N ASP A 100 25.44 -0.49 -35.39
CA ASP A 100 25.80 0.84 -35.85
C ASP A 100 25.11 1.06 -37.21
N GLY A 101 23.99 1.77 -37.18
CA GLY A 101 23.16 2.03 -38.35
C GLY A 101 23.78 3.02 -39.34
N GLU A 102 24.86 3.72 -38.96
CA GLU A 102 25.62 4.60 -39.84
C GLU A 102 26.68 3.81 -40.60
N LYS A 103 27.47 3.00 -39.90
CA LYS A 103 28.52 2.16 -40.51
C LYS A 103 28.00 0.91 -41.19
N GLY A 104 26.77 0.49 -40.87
CA GLY A 104 26.20 -0.76 -41.38
C GLY A 104 26.80 -1.99 -40.71
N GLU A 105 27.20 -1.89 -39.45
CA GLU A 105 27.93 -2.94 -38.74
C GLU A 105 27.09 -3.49 -37.57
N VAL A 106 27.13 -4.81 -37.40
CA VAL A 106 26.48 -5.51 -36.29
C VAL A 106 27.56 -6.20 -35.48
N TYR A 107 27.57 -5.97 -34.18
CA TYR A 107 28.54 -6.52 -33.25
C TYR A 107 27.86 -7.51 -32.31
N GLU A 108 28.53 -8.64 -32.11
CA GLU A 108 28.22 -9.50 -30.97
C GLU A 108 28.76 -8.81 -29.73
N ILE A 109 27.95 -8.73 -28.68
CA ILE A 109 28.42 -8.27 -27.39
C ILE A 109 28.29 -9.46 -26.45
N GLU A 110 29.40 -9.86 -25.83
CA GLU A 110 29.33 -10.74 -24.68
C GLU A 110 28.36 -10.13 -23.68
N SER A 111 27.50 -10.96 -23.09
CA SER A 111 26.72 -10.53 -21.94
C SER A 111 27.71 -10.10 -20.86
N ILE A 112 28.02 -8.80 -20.78
CA ILE A 112 28.22 -8.17 -19.47
C ILE A 112 27.00 -8.62 -18.71
N GLU A 113 27.22 -9.43 -17.67
CA GLU A 113 26.16 -10.00 -16.83
C GLU A 113 25.05 -8.94 -16.76
N GLU A 114 23.96 -9.20 -17.48
CA GLU A 114 22.76 -8.42 -17.26
C GLU A 114 22.46 -8.68 -15.80
N ASP A 115 22.62 -7.61 -15.04
CA ASP A 115 22.39 -7.49 -13.62
C ASP A 115 21.34 -8.54 -13.19
N LYS A 116 21.80 -9.56 -12.44
CA LYS A 116 20.96 -10.66 -11.92
C LYS A 116 19.81 -10.15 -11.04
N SER A 117 19.68 -8.83 -10.87
CA SER A 117 18.53 -8.12 -10.34
C SER A 117 17.22 -8.37 -11.12
N LYS A 118 17.23 -8.52 -12.45
CA LYS A 118 15.95 -8.53 -13.22
C LYS A 118 15.25 -9.88 -13.42
N GLN A 119 15.98 -10.99 -13.54
CA GLN A 119 15.35 -12.33 -13.64
C GLN A 119 15.06 -12.96 -12.28
N LYS A 120 15.72 -12.51 -11.21
CA LYS A 120 15.35 -12.89 -9.85
C LYS A 120 14.01 -12.25 -9.45
N GLU A 121 13.68 -11.08 -9.99
CA GLU A 121 12.40 -10.39 -9.75
C GLU A 121 11.20 -11.09 -10.44
N GLU A 122 11.29 -11.55 -11.69
CA GLU A 122 10.12 -12.08 -12.41
C GLU A 122 9.46 -13.33 -11.79
N VAL A 123 10.24 -14.20 -11.14
CA VAL A 123 9.73 -15.36 -10.37
C VAL A 123 9.36 -14.96 -8.92
N ASP A 124 9.86 -13.82 -8.44
CA ASP A 124 9.67 -13.32 -7.07
C ASP A 124 8.40 -12.46 -6.90
N GLU A 125 7.68 -12.08 -7.95
CA GLU A 125 6.54 -11.12 -7.84
C GLU A 125 5.13 -11.73 -7.83
N ILE A 126 4.93 -12.96 -8.33
CA ILE A 126 3.75 -13.77 -7.93
C ILE A 126 3.92 -14.16 -6.44
N SER A 127 5.17 -14.50 -6.09
CA SER A 127 5.67 -14.54 -4.72
C SER A 127 5.31 -13.25 -3.97
N LYS A 128 5.41 -12.01 -4.48
CA LYS A 128 5.00 -10.78 -3.74
C LYS A 128 3.54 -10.69 -3.26
N LEU A 129 2.56 -11.27 -3.95
CA LEU A 129 1.16 -11.26 -3.50
C LEU A 129 0.84 -12.46 -2.56
N GLU A 130 1.47 -13.60 -2.78
CA GLU A 130 1.42 -14.72 -1.84
C GLU A 130 2.18 -14.35 -0.54
N ASN A 131 3.35 -13.74 -0.69
CA ASN A 131 4.13 -13.04 0.34
C ASN A 131 3.34 -11.90 0.98
N PHE A 132 2.34 -11.30 0.33
CA PHE A 132 1.51 -10.27 0.99
C PHE A 132 0.68 -10.92 2.09
N LEU A 133 -0.06 -11.98 1.76
CA LEU A 133 -0.88 -12.68 2.75
C LEU A 133 0.00 -13.38 3.78
N GLU A 134 1.10 -14.00 3.36
CA GLU A 134 2.07 -14.59 4.27
C GLU A 134 2.76 -13.54 5.15
N SER A 135 3.09 -12.36 4.64
CA SER A 135 3.69 -11.26 5.41
C SER A 135 2.70 -10.65 6.39
N PHE A 136 1.42 -10.51 6.02
CA PHE A 136 0.36 -10.13 6.95
C PHE A 136 0.24 -11.17 8.08
N ILE A 137 0.13 -12.45 7.73
CA ILE A 137 0.09 -13.55 8.70
C ILE A 137 1.33 -13.50 9.61
N ASN A 138 2.51 -13.29 9.03
CA ASN A 138 3.76 -13.15 9.77
C ASN A 138 3.78 -11.92 10.69
N SER A 139 3.26 -10.77 10.27
CA SER A 139 3.13 -9.57 11.10
C SER A 139 2.28 -9.85 12.33
N VAL A 140 1.09 -10.43 12.15
CA VAL A 140 0.20 -10.84 13.24
C VAL A 140 0.88 -11.87 14.16
N LEU A 141 1.57 -12.87 13.58
CA LEU A 141 2.29 -13.89 14.34
C LEU A 141 3.46 -13.30 15.16
N ILE A 142 4.19 -12.33 14.62
CA ILE A 142 5.29 -11.66 15.34
C ILE A 142 4.72 -10.81 16.48
N THR A 143 3.64 -10.05 16.21
CA THR A 143 2.98 -9.18 17.19
C THR A 143 2.39 -9.96 18.37
N THR A 144 1.83 -11.15 18.12
CA THR A 144 1.29 -12.04 19.19
C THR A 144 2.38 -12.76 19.98
N LYS A 145 3.55 -13.05 19.39
CA LYS A 145 4.69 -13.68 20.08
C LYS A 145 5.48 -12.74 20.98
N GLY A 146 5.30 -11.42 20.88
CA GLY A 146 6.01 -10.45 21.70
C GLY A 146 7.47 -10.21 21.28
N SER A 147 7.82 -10.52 20.03
CA SER A 147 9.22 -10.63 19.58
C SER A 147 9.87 -9.31 19.11
N TYR A 148 9.32 -8.15 19.47
CA TYR A 148 9.65 -6.85 18.86
C TYR A 148 10.41 -5.86 19.75
N GLY A 149 11.18 -6.38 20.70
CA GLY A 149 12.13 -5.56 21.46
C GLY A 149 11.51 -4.48 22.37
N GLY A 150 10.18 -4.51 22.56
CA GLY A 150 9.46 -3.69 23.53
C GLY A 150 9.36 -2.20 23.16
N LYS A 151 9.39 -1.83 21.87
CA LYS A 151 9.28 -0.43 21.42
C LYS A 151 8.11 -0.23 20.48
N TRP A 152 7.61 1.01 20.42
CA TRP A 152 6.68 1.44 19.39
C TRP A 152 7.43 2.06 18.19
N PRO A 153 6.98 1.82 16.94
CA PRO A 153 5.81 1.03 16.59
C PRO A 153 6.06 -0.48 16.80
N MET A 154 5.02 -1.21 17.21
CA MET A 154 5.05 -2.67 17.11
C MET A 154 5.21 -3.05 15.62
N PRO A 155 5.70 -4.26 15.29
CA PRO A 155 5.89 -4.69 13.91
C PRO A 155 4.59 -4.48 13.16
N TYR A 156 4.70 -3.76 12.05
CA TYR A 156 3.58 -3.44 11.21
C TYR A 156 3.86 -4.00 9.82
N PHE A 157 2.78 -4.37 9.16
CA PHE A 157 2.79 -4.73 7.76
C PHE A 157 2.87 -3.44 6.92
N ASN A 158 3.95 -3.24 6.14
CA ASN A 158 4.07 -2.08 5.26
C ASN A 158 3.29 -2.30 3.96
N SER A 159 2.10 -1.74 3.90
CA SER A 159 1.08 -2.08 2.92
C SER A 159 1.17 -1.30 1.59
N LEU A 160 1.99 -0.25 1.52
CA LEU A 160 1.93 0.76 0.45
C LEU A 160 2.04 0.19 -0.99
N ASP A 161 2.66 -0.96 -1.19
CA ASP A 161 2.82 -1.56 -2.53
C ASP A 161 1.59 -2.37 -2.98
N VAL A 162 0.74 -2.84 -2.06
CA VAL A 162 -0.36 -3.78 -2.37
C VAL A 162 -1.72 -3.08 -2.54
N GLY A 163 -1.92 -1.90 -1.95
CA GLY A 163 -3.25 -1.26 -1.90
C GLY A 163 -3.70 -0.82 -3.28
N SER A 164 -2.71 -0.43 -4.10
CA SER A 164 -2.91 -0.17 -5.53
C SER A 164 -3.39 -1.41 -6.30
N MET A 165 -2.93 -2.62 -5.95
CA MET A 165 -3.26 -3.87 -6.66
C MET A 165 -4.73 -4.24 -6.53
N ILE A 166 -5.32 -3.99 -5.36
CA ILE A 166 -6.70 -4.39 -5.05
C ILE A 166 -7.70 -3.24 -5.18
N SER A 167 -7.22 -2.04 -5.51
CA SER A 167 -8.08 -0.86 -5.68
C SER A 167 -9.22 -1.07 -6.67
N TRP A 168 -9.04 -1.92 -7.69
CA TRP A 168 -10.10 -2.20 -8.67
C TRP A 168 -11.37 -2.79 -8.08
N TYR A 169 -11.29 -3.45 -6.93
CA TYR A 169 -12.45 -4.05 -6.31
C TYR A 169 -13.36 -3.01 -5.65
N TRP A 170 -12.81 -1.88 -5.20
CA TRP A 170 -13.52 -0.92 -4.37
C TRP A 170 -13.51 0.52 -4.89
N ALA A 171 -12.63 0.85 -5.85
CA ALA A 171 -12.41 2.22 -6.31
C ALA A 171 -13.66 2.86 -6.95
N ASP A 172 -14.39 2.13 -7.79
CA ASP A 172 -15.66 2.62 -8.38
C ASP A 172 -16.69 2.97 -7.31
N PHE A 173 -16.81 2.11 -6.30
CA PHE A 173 -17.73 2.33 -5.18
C PHE A 173 -17.31 3.52 -4.32
N TYR A 174 -16.00 3.64 -4.06
CA TYR A 174 -15.41 4.77 -3.33
C TYR A 174 -15.70 6.09 -4.05
N LEU A 175 -15.50 6.12 -5.37
CA LEU A 175 -15.80 7.25 -6.25
C LEU A 175 -17.28 7.64 -6.25
N ASP A 176 -18.17 6.66 -6.47
CA ASP A 176 -19.61 6.87 -6.49
C ASP A 176 -20.11 7.41 -5.13
N THR A 177 -19.57 6.91 -4.03
CA THR A 177 -19.88 7.38 -2.67
C THR A 177 -19.56 8.86 -2.50
N ILE A 178 -18.37 9.30 -2.94
CA ILE A 178 -17.97 10.71 -2.88
C ILE A 178 -18.87 11.58 -3.74
N GLU A 179 -19.17 11.15 -4.97
CA GLU A 179 -20.03 11.92 -5.87
C GLU A 179 -21.46 12.06 -5.35
N ARG A 180 -22.01 11.02 -4.71
CA ARG A 180 -23.32 11.10 -4.05
C ARG A 180 -23.32 12.10 -2.89
N LEU A 181 -22.27 12.12 -2.07
CA LEU A 181 -22.15 13.08 -0.97
C LEU A 181 -22.13 14.51 -1.50
N LYS A 182 -21.37 14.78 -2.56
CA LYS A 182 -21.36 16.09 -3.23
C LYS A 182 -22.75 16.48 -3.74
N LYS A 183 -23.48 15.56 -4.38
CA LYS A 183 -24.83 15.80 -4.91
C LYS A 183 -25.86 16.13 -3.83
N GLN A 184 -25.75 15.55 -2.64
CA GLN A 184 -26.63 15.88 -1.51
C GLN A 184 -26.37 17.28 -0.92
N ARG A 185 -25.35 18.01 -1.38
CA ARG A 185 -24.96 19.35 -0.91
C ARG A 185 -24.67 19.39 0.60
N VAL A 186 -24.31 18.27 1.21
CA VAL A 186 -23.83 18.24 2.59
C VAL A 186 -22.45 18.88 2.63
N SER A 187 -22.25 19.86 3.51
CA SER A 187 -20.96 20.52 3.60
C SER A 187 -19.89 19.55 4.12
N ALA A 188 -18.64 19.70 3.70
CA ALA A 188 -17.54 18.88 4.19
C ALA A 188 -17.40 18.94 5.74
N LEU A 189 -17.76 20.08 6.33
CA LEU A 189 -17.78 20.28 7.79
C LEU A 189 -18.92 19.51 8.47
N ASP A 190 -20.07 19.36 7.83
CA ASP A 190 -21.17 18.58 8.40
C ASP A 190 -20.93 17.08 8.26
N ILE A 191 -20.23 16.66 7.21
CA ILE A 191 -19.71 15.29 7.08
C ILE A 191 -18.69 15.03 8.19
N SER A 192 -17.71 15.93 8.38
CA SER A 192 -16.66 15.75 9.39
C SER A 192 -17.20 15.60 10.81
N LYS A 193 -18.27 16.32 11.17
CA LYS A 193 -18.94 16.20 12.48
C LYS A 193 -19.62 14.84 12.72
N LYS A 194 -19.94 14.11 11.65
CA LYS A 194 -20.58 12.78 11.73
C LYS A 194 -19.57 11.64 11.78
N ILE A 195 -18.30 11.94 11.49
CA ILE A 195 -17.21 10.98 11.50
C ILE A 195 -16.81 10.69 12.95
N LYS A 196 -16.90 9.40 13.30
CA LYS A 196 -16.33 8.79 14.51
C LYS A 196 -14.94 8.24 14.20
N TYR A 197 -14.04 8.27 15.17
CA TYR A 197 -12.67 7.74 15.07
C TYR A 197 -11.90 8.35 13.87
N PRO A 198 -11.34 9.55 14.05
CA PRO A 198 -10.64 10.25 12.98
C PRO A 198 -9.57 9.38 12.31
N SER A 199 -8.82 8.55 13.04
CA SER A 199 -7.80 7.63 12.52
C SER A 199 -8.28 6.81 11.32
N VAL A 200 -9.52 6.30 11.37
CA VAL A 200 -10.19 5.58 10.28
C VAL A 200 -10.20 6.39 8.99
N PHE A 201 -10.42 7.71 9.09
CA PHE A 201 -10.52 8.60 7.95
C PHE A 201 -9.20 9.18 7.46
N SER A 202 -8.16 9.34 8.30
CA SER A 202 -6.81 9.62 7.78
C SER A 202 -6.42 8.60 6.71
N ARG A 203 -6.88 7.35 6.86
CA ARG A 203 -6.56 6.27 5.94
C ARG A 203 -7.35 6.32 4.64
N SER A 204 -8.56 6.85 4.64
CA SER A 204 -9.31 7.11 3.41
C SER A 204 -8.55 8.07 2.46
N LEU A 205 -7.70 8.97 2.98
CA LEU A 205 -6.80 9.78 2.17
C LEU A 205 -5.71 8.94 1.47
N TYR A 206 -5.18 7.92 2.15
CA TYR A 206 -4.19 7.00 1.57
C TYR A 206 -4.78 6.16 0.45
N SER A 207 -6.05 5.76 0.56
CA SER A 207 -6.77 5.07 -0.52
C SER A 207 -6.77 5.87 -1.84
N ASN A 208 -6.77 7.21 -1.80
CA ASN A 208 -6.65 8.02 -3.03
C ASN A 208 -5.29 7.86 -3.72
N ILE A 209 -4.21 7.67 -2.96
CA ILE A 209 -2.87 7.40 -3.50
C ILE A 209 -2.85 6.02 -4.17
N GLU A 210 -3.72 5.11 -3.75
CA GLU A 210 -3.81 3.74 -4.25
C GLU A 210 -4.67 3.61 -5.52
N LEU A 211 -5.50 4.61 -5.84
CA LEU A 211 -6.36 4.63 -7.04
C LEU A 211 -5.62 4.64 -8.40
N LYS A 212 -4.29 4.73 -8.39
CA LYS A 212 -3.44 4.76 -9.60
C LYS A 212 -3.72 3.62 -10.58
N TYR A 213 -4.29 2.52 -10.12
CA TYR A 213 -4.48 1.31 -10.90
C TYR A 213 -5.62 1.40 -11.94
N GLN A 214 -6.56 2.35 -11.81
CA GLN A 214 -7.78 2.41 -12.63
C GLN A 214 -7.79 3.44 -13.79
N GLU A 215 -6.63 3.96 -14.22
CA GLU A 215 -6.56 4.93 -15.35
C GLU A 215 -7.45 6.17 -15.19
N TYR A 216 -7.75 6.60 -13.96
CA TYR A 216 -8.52 7.82 -13.76
C TYR A 216 -7.74 9.06 -14.19
N PRO A 217 -8.41 10.06 -14.82
CA PRO A 217 -7.77 11.34 -15.11
C PRO A 217 -7.21 11.98 -13.84
N ALA A 218 -6.00 12.54 -13.93
CA ALA A 218 -5.32 13.17 -12.80
C ALA A 218 -6.18 14.25 -12.12
N GLU A 219 -6.95 15.01 -12.90
CA GLU A 219 -7.90 16.02 -12.39
C GLU A 219 -8.97 15.42 -11.48
N LYS A 220 -9.50 14.25 -11.85
CA LYS A 220 -10.53 13.56 -11.05
C LYS A 220 -9.94 13.11 -9.71
N ILE A 221 -8.73 12.53 -9.73
CA ILE A 221 -8.01 12.12 -8.51
C ILE A 221 -7.72 13.34 -7.62
N LYS A 222 -7.31 14.46 -8.21
CA LYS A 222 -7.04 15.73 -7.50
C LYS A 222 -8.31 16.29 -6.84
N GLU A 223 -9.42 16.34 -7.57
CA GLU A 223 -10.70 16.81 -7.05
C GLU A 223 -11.17 15.98 -5.84
N MET A 224 -11.08 14.65 -5.93
CA MET A 224 -11.40 13.75 -4.82
C MET A 224 -10.49 13.97 -3.63
N SER A 225 -9.18 14.03 -3.86
CA SER A 225 -8.19 14.26 -2.82
C SER A 225 -8.47 15.57 -2.08
N SER A 226 -8.86 16.61 -2.82
CA SER A 226 -9.31 17.89 -2.25
C SER A 226 -10.59 17.75 -1.41
N PHE A 227 -11.60 17.03 -1.90
CA PHE A 227 -12.85 16.82 -1.16
C PHE A 227 -12.63 16.04 0.14
N ILE A 228 -11.90 14.93 0.10
CA ILE A 228 -11.57 14.16 1.30
C ILE A 228 -10.72 15.00 2.24
N SER A 229 -9.72 15.73 1.74
CA SER A 229 -8.92 16.66 2.55
C SER A 229 -9.79 17.68 3.29
N LYS A 230 -10.81 18.24 2.64
CA LYS A 230 -11.77 19.18 3.26
C LYS A 230 -12.62 18.54 4.35
N ILE A 231 -12.95 17.25 4.25
CA ILE A 231 -13.67 16.50 5.29
C ILE A 231 -12.73 16.14 6.44
N THR A 232 -11.52 15.70 6.14
CA THR A 232 -10.55 15.24 7.15
C THR A 232 -9.87 16.38 7.88
N HIS A 233 -9.66 17.53 7.24
CA HIS A 233 -8.96 18.65 7.86
C HIS A 233 -9.64 19.13 9.15
N PRO A 234 -10.96 19.37 9.19
CA PRO A 234 -11.67 19.64 10.44
C PRO A 234 -11.56 18.51 11.46
N CYS A 235 -11.39 17.26 10.99
CA CYS A 235 -11.15 16.13 11.89
C CYS A 235 -9.79 16.17 12.60
N TYR A 236 -8.84 17.01 12.16
CA TYR A 236 -7.51 17.08 12.76
C TYR A 236 -7.10 18.50 13.19
N LYS A 237 -7.61 19.55 12.54
CA LYS A 237 -7.33 20.95 12.87
C LYS A 237 -7.86 21.33 14.26
N SER A 238 -8.81 20.56 14.78
CA SER A 238 -9.47 20.76 16.08
C SER A 238 -9.15 19.66 17.11
N ASP A 239 -8.23 18.73 16.81
CA ASP A 239 -8.10 17.46 17.54
C ASP A 239 -6.70 17.31 18.20
N PRO A 240 -6.62 17.20 19.54
CA PRO A 240 -6.12 15.93 20.10
C PRO A 240 -7.04 15.06 21.02
N PHE A 241 -8.37 15.09 20.94
CA PHE A 241 -9.21 14.08 21.63
C PHE A 241 -10.60 13.77 21.03
N CYS A 242 -11.09 12.56 21.33
CA CYS A 242 -12.47 12.10 21.11
C CYS A 242 -13.33 12.29 22.37
N LYS A 243 -14.34 13.18 22.34
CA LYS A 243 -15.43 13.21 23.33
C LYS A 243 -16.60 12.41 22.79
N ASP A 244 -17.05 11.40 23.55
CA ASP A 244 -18.19 10.56 23.19
C ASP A 244 -18.05 9.90 21.80
N MET A 245 -16.83 9.49 21.42
CA MET A 245 -16.50 8.92 20.10
C MET A 245 -16.62 9.91 18.92
N THR A 246 -16.72 11.21 19.22
CA THR A 246 -16.78 12.30 18.24
C THR A 246 -15.64 13.30 18.45
N ASN A 247 -15.27 13.99 17.37
CA ASN A 247 -14.04 14.76 17.21
C ASN A 247 -14.02 16.08 18.00
N ILE A 248 -13.82 16.03 19.32
CA ILE A 248 -13.69 17.20 20.19
C ILE A 248 -12.70 16.91 21.33
N LEU A 249 -11.63 17.69 21.33
CA LEU A 249 -10.66 17.92 22.40
C LEU A 249 -11.20 17.79 23.83
N TRP A 250 -10.62 16.89 24.64
CA TRP A 250 -10.70 16.96 26.11
C TRP A 250 -9.74 18.04 26.58
N ASP A 251 -10.28 19.08 27.18
CA ASP A 251 -9.49 20.05 27.93
C ASP A 251 -8.82 19.40 29.16
N LYS A 252 -7.91 20.13 29.82
CA LYS A 252 -7.21 19.64 31.02
C LYS A 252 -8.20 19.19 32.11
N GLU A 253 -9.35 19.86 32.25
CA GLU A 253 -10.36 19.52 33.26
C GLU A 253 -11.03 18.19 32.94
N GLN A 254 -11.34 17.91 31.67
CA GLN A 254 -11.92 16.65 31.22
C GLN A 254 -10.93 15.49 31.34
N ILE A 255 -9.65 15.71 31.01
CA ILE A 255 -8.60 14.72 31.24
C ILE A 255 -8.55 14.36 32.72
N LEU A 256 -8.48 15.36 33.62
CA LEU A 256 -8.43 15.14 35.07
C LEU A 256 -9.71 14.50 35.61
N LYS A 257 -10.88 14.83 35.06
CA LYS A 257 -12.16 14.23 35.46
C LYS A 257 -12.24 12.73 35.11
N ASN A 258 -11.80 12.36 33.91
CA ASN A 258 -11.88 10.98 33.44
C ASN A 258 -10.68 10.13 33.91
N PHE A 259 -9.53 10.76 34.16
CA PHE A 259 -8.33 10.08 34.62
C PHE A 259 -8.35 9.90 36.16
N GLN A 260 -8.67 8.68 36.61
CA GLN A 260 -8.60 8.31 38.03
C GLN A 260 -7.22 7.76 38.39
N LYS A 261 -6.31 8.65 38.81
CA LYS A 261 -4.91 8.29 39.11
C LYS A 261 -4.79 7.18 40.16
N GLU A 262 -5.67 7.18 41.15
CA GLU A 262 -5.74 6.21 42.24
C GLU A 262 -6.09 4.78 41.79
N LYS A 263 -6.64 4.63 40.58
CA LYS A 263 -6.97 3.32 39.98
C LYS A 263 -5.82 2.71 39.19
N ILE A 264 -4.71 3.44 39.00
CA ILE A 264 -3.55 2.93 38.27
C ILE A 264 -2.94 1.73 38.99
N ILE A 265 -2.88 0.61 38.28
CA ILE A 265 -2.12 -0.56 38.68
C ILE A 265 -0.64 -0.25 38.43
N LEU A 266 0.10 -0.02 39.51
CA LEU A 266 1.52 0.31 39.45
C LEU A 266 2.36 -0.92 39.11
N LEU A 267 3.20 -0.80 38.09
CA LEU A 267 4.07 -1.86 37.61
C LEU A 267 5.45 -1.73 38.24
N LYS A 268 5.70 -2.49 39.30
CA LYS A 268 6.98 -2.47 40.03
C LYS A 268 8.00 -3.47 39.47
N ASP A 269 7.54 -4.67 39.10
CA ASP A 269 8.40 -5.73 38.55
C ASP A 269 8.51 -5.63 37.01
N ILE A 270 9.70 -5.87 36.48
CA ILE A 270 9.94 -5.99 35.04
C ILE A 270 9.13 -7.14 34.42
N LYS A 271 8.82 -8.19 35.18
CA LYS A 271 7.97 -9.30 34.74
C LYS A 271 6.54 -8.82 34.45
N ASP A 272 5.97 -7.98 35.31
CA ASP A 272 4.63 -7.44 35.14
C ASP A 272 4.60 -6.46 33.96
N LYS A 273 5.63 -5.62 33.81
CA LYS A 273 5.77 -4.73 32.65
C LYS A 273 5.83 -5.49 31.33
N LYS A 274 6.57 -6.61 31.28
CA LYS A 274 6.61 -7.47 30.09
C LYS A 274 5.26 -8.10 29.78
N GLN A 275 4.45 -8.43 30.79
CA GLN A 275 3.09 -8.89 30.55
C GLN A 275 2.22 -7.80 29.93
N VAL A 276 2.29 -6.57 30.44
CA VAL A 276 1.53 -5.43 29.88
C VAL A 276 1.93 -5.13 28.44
N ILE A 277 3.23 -5.17 28.12
CA ILE A 277 3.71 -5.05 26.72
C ILE A 277 3.08 -6.13 25.84
N LYS A 278 3.01 -7.37 26.33
CA LYS A 278 2.40 -8.48 25.59
C LYS A 278 0.92 -8.25 25.33
N TYR A 279 0.20 -7.66 26.29
CA TYR A 279 -1.23 -7.36 26.15
C TYR A 279 -1.50 -6.20 25.19
N ASN A 280 -0.64 -5.17 25.18
CA ASN A 280 -0.66 -4.15 24.15
C ASN A 280 -0.42 -4.76 22.76
N GLY A 281 0.50 -5.72 22.66
CA GLY A 281 0.68 -6.54 21.47
C GLY A 281 -0.58 -7.29 21.06
N TYR A 282 -1.29 -7.92 21.99
CA TYR A 282 -2.52 -8.65 21.66
C TYR A 282 -3.68 -7.75 21.22
N LEU A 283 -3.93 -6.64 21.91
CA LEU A 283 -4.92 -5.65 21.48
C LEU A 283 -4.62 -5.15 20.07
N ARG A 284 -3.35 -4.85 19.83
CA ARG A 284 -2.86 -4.45 18.52
C ARG A 284 -3.08 -5.55 17.48
N ALA A 285 -2.69 -6.78 17.77
CA ALA A 285 -2.86 -7.92 16.88
C ALA A 285 -4.36 -8.16 16.58
N ILE A 286 -5.26 -8.08 17.55
CA ILE A 286 -6.70 -8.21 17.31
C ILE A 286 -7.19 -7.15 16.35
N THR A 287 -6.80 -5.88 16.51
CA THR A 287 -7.19 -4.88 15.52
C THR A 287 -6.61 -5.15 14.14
N GLU A 288 -5.35 -5.57 14.06
CA GLU A 288 -4.76 -5.96 12.78
C GLU A 288 -5.48 -7.17 12.17
N MET A 289 -5.97 -8.11 12.96
CA MET A 289 -6.74 -9.25 12.49
C MET A 289 -8.17 -8.90 12.09
N LEU A 290 -8.81 -7.95 12.77
CA LEU A 290 -10.14 -7.46 12.41
C LEU A 290 -10.10 -6.60 11.14
N TYR A 291 -8.96 -5.92 10.91
CA TYR A 291 -8.86 -4.86 9.91
C TYR A 291 -7.77 -5.06 8.84
N PHE A 292 -7.06 -6.18 8.90
CA PHE A 292 -6.12 -6.82 7.95
C PHE A 292 -4.98 -6.02 7.31
N TYR A 293 -5.01 -4.70 7.32
CA TYR A 293 -4.19 -3.96 6.37
C TYR A 293 -3.77 -2.59 6.86
N TYR A 294 -4.53 -2.03 7.78
CA TYR A 294 -4.36 -0.66 8.18
C TYR A 294 -4.08 -0.55 9.68
N ASP A 295 -2.79 -0.38 9.95
CA ASP A 295 -2.26 0.26 11.16
C ASP A 295 -3.17 1.44 11.52
N ASN A 296 -3.76 1.41 12.72
CA ASN A 296 -4.69 2.40 13.28
C ASN A 296 -6.16 2.31 12.90
N LEU A 297 -6.62 1.25 12.20
CA LEU A 297 -8.04 0.95 12.24
C LEU A 297 -8.40 0.28 13.57
N GLY A 298 -9.52 0.68 14.16
CA GLY A 298 -10.00 0.08 15.41
C GLY A 298 -9.31 0.60 16.67
N HIS A 299 -8.52 1.67 16.57
CA HIS A 299 -8.03 2.39 17.75
C HIS A 299 -7.72 3.87 17.51
N GLU A 300 -7.67 4.60 18.63
CA GLU A 300 -7.23 5.98 18.73
C GLU A 300 -6.21 6.12 19.87
N ILE A 301 -5.19 6.93 19.68
CA ILE A 301 -4.10 7.17 20.63
C ILE A 301 -4.06 8.67 20.93
N HIS A 302 -4.07 9.02 22.21
CA HIS A 302 -4.12 10.39 22.69
C HIS A 302 -2.98 10.67 23.66
N GLY A 303 -2.40 11.87 23.58
CA GLY A 303 -1.32 12.35 24.43
C GLY A 303 0.00 12.54 23.66
N PRO A 304 1.15 12.48 24.34
CA PRO A 304 1.29 12.36 25.79
C PRO A 304 0.84 13.64 26.53
N TYR A 305 0.06 13.49 27.59
CA TYR A 305 -0.35 14.60 28.48
C TYR A 305 0.58 14.68 29.67
N LYS A 306 1.03 15.88 30.04
CA LYS A 306 1.83 16.07 31.24
C LYS A 306 0.93 16.23 32.46
N LEU A 307 1.02 15.29 33.40
CA LEU A 307 0.32 15.35 34.68
C LEU A 307 1.03 16.31 35.65
N ASP A 308 0.32 16.77 36.68
CA ASP A 308 0.89 17.66 37.70
C ASP A 308 2.03 16.98 38.51
N SER A 309 2.04 15.64 38.57
CA SER A 309 3.15 14.85 39.11
C SER A 309 4.42 14.86 38.24
N GLY A 310 4.35 15.41 37.03
CA GLY A 310 5.40 15.37 36.02
C GLY A 310 5.38 14.12 35.12
N GLU A 311 4.63 13.08 35.50
CA GLU A 311 4.42 11.87 34.70
C GLU A 311 3.71 12.21 33.37
N LEU A 312 3.94 11.38 32.35
CA LEU A 312 3.23 11.47 31.09
C LEU A 312 2.05 10.50 31.10
N LEU A 313 0.89 10.93 30.62
CA LEU A 313 -0.31 10.13 30.44
C LEU A 313 -0.56 9.90 28.96
N LEU A 314 -0.65 8.63 28.56
CA LEU A 314 -1.06 8.20 27.24
C LEU A 314 -2.42 7.49 27.39
N ILE A 315 -3.35 7.79 26.49
CA ILE A 315 -4.68 7.15 26.49
C ILE A 315 -4.85 6.46 25.15
N ARG A 316 -5.22 5.19 25.17
CA ARG A 316 -5.51 4.42 23.96
C ARG A 316 -6.93 3.91 24.00
N GLU A 317 -7.66 4.13 22.94
CA GLU A 317 -9.02 3.66 22.74
C GLU A 317 -8.98 2.57 21.70
N TRP A 318 -9.64 1.45 21.96
CA TRP A 318 -9.83 0.35 21.04
C TRP A 318 -11.33 0.21 20.83
N HIS A 319 -11.78 0.20 19.58
CA HIS A 319 -13.20 0.24 19.26
C HIS A 319 -13.56 -0.79 18.20
N ASP A 320 -14.87 -1.06 18.09
CA ASP A 320 -15.43 -2.02 17.15
C ASP A 320 -14.76 -3.41 17.30
N LEU A 321 -14.54 -3.85 18.54
CA LEU A 321 -13.81 -5.09 18.85
C LEU A 321 -14.59 -6.37 18.50
N ASN A 322 -15.91 -6.30 18.36
CA ASN A 322 -16.75 -7.39 17.84
C ASN A 322 -17.57 -6.91 16.62
N PRO A 323 -16.92 -6.60 15.49
CA PRO A 323 -17.63 -6.07 14.34
C PRO A 323 -18.60 -7.10 13.76
N ASN A 324 -19.78 -6.67 13.33
CA ASN A 324 -20.79 -7.55 12.74
C ASN A 324 -20.44 -8.04 11.32
N TYR A 325 -19.34 -7.58 10.75
CA TYR A 325 -19.00 -7.73 9.33
C TYR A 325 -17.95 -8.80 9.01
N PHE A 326 -17.53 -9.62 9.99
CA PHE A 326 -16.54 -10.66 9.79
C PHE A 326 -16.82 -11.88 10.67
N ASN A 327 -16.46 -13.07 10.20
CA ASN A 327 -16.58 -14.32 10.97
C ASN A 327 -15.42 -14.56 11.95
N PHE A 328 -14.66 -13.51 12.30
CA PHE A 328 -13.57 -13.59 13.28
C PHE A 328 -14.11 -13.98 14.67
N PRO A 329 -13.33 -14.61 15.57
CA PRO A 329 -13.81 -14.99 16.89
C PRO A 329 -14.20 -13.74 17.70
N ARG A 330 -15.49 -13.59 18.01
CA ARG A 330 -16.10 -12.45 18.73
C ARG A 330 -16.28 -12.74 20.22
N ASN A 331 -15.25 -13.29 20.84
CA ASN A 331 -15.32 -13.79 22.22
C ASN A 331 -14.94 -12.71 23.26
N LEU A 332 -14.93 -11.44 22.87
CA LEU A 332 -14.59 -10.33 23.75
C LEU A 332 -15.85 -9.81 24.45
N SER A 333 -15.76 -9.64 25.77
CA SER A 333 -16.89 -9.16 26.58
C SER A 333 -17.25 -7.69 26.33
N TYR A 334 -16.45 -6.95 25.57
CA TYR A 334 -16.61 -5.52 25.33
C TYR A 334 -16.29 -5.16 23.88
N ASP A 335 -17.10 -4.27 23.29
CA ASP A 335 -16.89 -3.72 21.95
C ASP A 335 -15.91 -2.53 21.93
N PHE A 336 -15.65 -1.97 23.11
CA PHE A 336 -14.79 -0.82 23.33
C PHE A 336 -13.92 -1.04 24.55
N ILE A 337 -12.63 -0.71 24.47
CA ILE A 337 -11.70 -0.74 25.60
C ILE A 337 -10.85 0.53 25.53
N ARG A 338 -10.82 1.30 26.61
CA ARG A 338 -9.87 2.40 26.81
C ARG A 338 -8.79 1.96 27.80
N VAL A 339 -7.55 2.28 27.48
CA VAL A 339 -6.38 1.99 28.31
C VAL A 339 -5.70 3.30 28.66
N TYR A 340 -5.58 3.57 29.96
CA TYR A 340 -4.83 4.70 30.48
C TYR A 340 -3.47 4.19 30.92
N GLU A 341 -2.39 4.83 30.46
CA GLU A 341 -1.02 4.46 30.80
C GLU A 341 -0.22 5.66 31.27
N THR A 342 0.51 5.47 32.36
CA THR A 342 1.44 6.48 32.87
C THR A 342 2.88 6.10 32.55
N TYR A 343 3.66 7.10 32.16
CA TYR A 343 5.05 6.97 31.74
C TYR A 343 5.94 7.94 32.51
N LYS A 344 7.24 7.61 32.57
CA LYS A 344 8.26 8.49 33.15
C LYS A 344 8.28 9.86 32.43
N PRO A 345 8.55 10.97 33.15
CA PRO A 345 8.56 12.33 32.59
C PRO A 345 9.44 12.51 31.34
N GLN A 346 10.58 11.81 31.29
CA GLN A 346 11.59 11.93 30.23
C GLN A 346 11.36 11.00 29.02
N THR A 347 10.21 10.35 28.93
CA THR A 347 9.93 9.40 27.85
C THR A 347 9.67 10.15 26.55
N ASP A 348 10.43 9.85 25.49
CA ASP A 348 10.19 10.41 24.15
C ASP A 348 9.05 9.67 23.47
N ILE A 349 7.84 10.24 23.55
CA ILE A 349 6.62 9.73 22.92
C ILE A 349 6.18 10.73 21.85
N LYS A 350 5.99 10.25 20.62
CA LYS A 350 5.46 11.04 19.51
C LYS A 350 4.26 10.33 18.90
N ILE A 351 3.22 11.10 18.60
CA ILE A 351 2.05 10.63 17.83
C ILE A 351 2.00 11.49 16.56
N ASP A 352 1.93 10.84 15.40
CA ASP A 352 1.80 11.56 14.14
C ASP A 352 0.34 11.83 13.75
N ILE A 353 0.12 12.53 12.63
CA ILE A 353 -1.21 12.89 12.13
C ILE A 353 -2.07 11.69 11.73
N SER A 354 -1.46 10.54 11.43
CA SER A 354 -2.18 9.30 11.14
C SER A 354 -2.47 8.49 12.40
N ASN A 355 -2.27 9.11 13.58
CA ASN A 355 -2.43 8.50 14.89
C ASN A 355 -1.41 7.36 15.19
N ARG A 356 -0.25 7.37 14.53
CA ARG A 356 0.82 6.37 14.80
C ARG A 356 1.68 6.79 15.98
N LEU A 357 1.85 5.87 16.91
CA LEU A 357 2.69 6.04 18.10
C LEU A 357 4.15 5.63 17.82
N TYR A 358 5.07 6.51 18.14
CA TYR A 358 6.52 6.30 18.05
C TYR A 358 7.15 6.52 19.43
N MET A 359 8.03 5.60 19.82
CA MET A 359 8.78 5.70 21.09
C MET A 359 10.24 5.30 20.93
N ALA A 360 11.15 6.18 21.36
CA ALA A 360 12.58 5.88 21.32
C ALA A 360 13.01 4.90 22.44
N SER A 361 12.40 5.04 23.63
CA SER A 361 12.64 4.20 24.80
C SER A 361 11.87 2.88 24.73
N LYS A 362 12.39 1.84 25.38
CA LYS A 362 11.63 0.60 25.57
C LYS A 362 10.51 0.83 26.58
N ILE A 363 9.34 0.26 26.31
CA ILE A 363 8.13 0.40 27.11
C ILE A 363 8.40 -0.09 28.55
N GLU A 364 9.13 -1.19 28.73
CA GLU A 364 9.43 -1.72 30.08
C GLU A 364 10.28 -0.77 30.93
N ASP A 365 11.07 0.10 30.28
CA ASP A 365 11.94 1.03 30.97
C ASP A 365 11.19 2.29 31.41
N CYS A 366 10.11 2.66 30.72
CA CYS A 366 9.41 3.92 30.92
C CYS A 366 7.97 3.82 31.42
N LEU A 367 7.28 2.70 31.21
CA LEU A 367 5.92 2.47 31.69
C LEU A 367 5.92 2.34 33.23
N LEU A 368 5.03 3.09 33.87
CA LEU A 368 4.88 3.17 35.33
C LEU A 368 3.65 2.40 35.81
N GLY A 369 2.54 2.48 35.08
CA GLY A 369 1.30 1.79 35.44
C GLY A 369 0.21 1.99 34.40
N PHE A 370 -0.88 1.27 34.57
CA PHE A 370 -2.02 1.32 33.65
C PHE A 370 -3.33 0.94 34.35
N TYR A 371 -4.46 1.25 33.72
CA TYR A 371 -5.74 0.59 34.00
C TYR A 371 -6.61 0.56 32.75
N PHE A 372 -7.58 -0.35 32.75
CA PHE A 372 -8.57 -0.48 31.67
C PHE A 372 -9.89 0.16 32.07
N GLU A 373 -10.58 0.69 31.09
CA GLU A 373 -11.91 1.27 31.20
C GLU A 373 -12.75 0.85 29.99
N SER A 374 -14.04 0.62 30.20
CA SER A 374 -14.99 0.39 29.11
C SER A 374 -16.35 0.90 29.52
N SER A 375 -16.93 1.78 28.69
CA SER A 375 -18.28 2.33 28.87
C SER A 375 -18.53 2.91 30.28
N GLY A 376 -17.53 3.60 30.84
CA GLY A 376 -17.55 4.21 32.17
C GLY A 376 -17.18 3.28 33.32
N LYS A 377 -17.00 1.97 33.08
CA LYS A 377 -16.54 1.00 34.07
C LYS A 377 -15.01 0.94 34.06
N ILE A 378 -14.37 1.27 35.17
CA ILE A 378 -12.95 1.00 35.40
C ILE A 378 -12.80 -0.38 35.99
N PHE A 379 -11.87 -1.15 35.43
CA PHE A 379 -11.62 -2.53 35.79
C PHE A 379 -10.75 -2.57 37.04
N ASP A 380 -11.10 -3.43 38.00
CA ASP A 380 -10.15 -3.77 39.06
C ASP A 380 -9.02 -4.67 38.52
N THR A 381 -8.09 -5.06 39.40
CA THR A 381 -6.94 -5.88 39.04
C THR A 381 -7.36 -7.24 38.45
N ASP A 382 -8.30 -7.93 39.09
CA ASP A 382 -8.72 -9.28 38.68
C ASP A 382 -9.52 -9.24 37.38
N GLU A 383 -10.40 -8.25 37.23
CA GLU A 383 -11.14 -7.97 36.01
C GLU A 383 -10.20 -7.62 34.85
N THR A 384 -9.19 -6.79 35.11
CA THR A 384 -8.17 -6.40 34.12
C THR A 384 -7.44 -7.63 33.61
N PHE A 385 -6.93 -8.49 34.51
CA PHE A 385 -6.24 -9.73 34.13
C PHE A 385 -7.16 -10.74 33.45
N THR A 386 -8.42 -10.80 33.84
CA THR A 386 -9.44 -11.64 33.17
C THR A 386 -9.66 -11.19 31.72
N LEU A 387 -9.87 -9.89 31.49
CA LEU A 387 -10.05 -9.34 30.15
C LEU A 387 -8.81 -9.55 29.28
N ILE A 388 -7.63 -9.30 29.84
CA ILE A 388 -6.34 -9.61 29.23
C ILE A 388 -6.24 -11.06 28.75
N ASN A 389 -6.69 -12.03 29.56
CA ASN A 389 -6.68 -13.44 29.20
C ASN A 389 -7.70 -13.75 28.09
N GLN A 390 -8.86 -13.09 28.09
CA GLN A 390 -9.84 -13.18 27.00
C GLN A 390 -9.28 -12.64 25.67
N ILE A 391 -8.61 -11.48 25.70
CA ILE A 391 -7.95 -10.87 24.53
C ILE A 391 -6.89 -11.83 24.00
N LYS A 392 -6.01 -12.36 24.87
CA LYS A 392 -5.01 -13.36 24.48
C LYS A 392 -5.64 -14.58 23.80
N LYS A 393 -6.68 -15.16 24.39
CA LYS A 393 -7.37 -16.33 23.83
C LYS A 393 -7.98 -16.02 22.46
N THR A 394 -8.62 -14.85 22.34
CA THR A 394 -9.19 -14.37 21.08
C THR A 394 -8.11 -14.19 20.01
N CYS A 395 -6.92 -13.66 20.37
CA CYS A 395 -5.79 -13.60 19.45
C CYS A 395 -5.34 -14.99 19.00
N GLU A 396 -5.22 -15.94 19.92
CA GLU A 396 -4.77 -17.30 19.61
C GLU A 396 -5.75 -18.04 18.69
N GLU A 397 -7.06 -17.83 18.88
CA GLU A 397 -8.12 -18.34 18.00
C GLU A 397 -8.09 -17.64 16.64
N GLY A 398 -7.95 -16.31 16.63
CA GLY A 398 -7.86 -15.50 15.42
C GLY A 398 -6.66 -15.86 14.54
N VAL A 399 -5.49 -16.10 15.15
CA VAL A 399 -4.29 -16.60 14.47
C VAL A 399 -4.58 -17.94 13.80
N LYS A 400 -5.22 -18.88 14.51
CA LYS A 400 -5.57 -20.20 13.94
C LYS A 400 -6.50 -20.04 12.73
N GLU A 401 -7.55 -19.21 12.85
CA GLU A 401 -8.46 -18.93 11.73
C GLU A 401 -7.70 -18.34 10.55
N ILE A 402 -6.91 -17.28 10.76
CA ILE A 402 -6.12 -16.61 9.72
C ILE A 402 -5.16 -17.57 9.02
N THR A 403 -4.49 -18.46 9.75
CA THR A 403 -3.60 -19.46 9.15
C THR A 403 -4.34 -20.56 8.39
N SER A 404 -5.65 -20.72 8.60
CA SER A 404 -6.48 -21.73 7.94
C SER A 404 -7.27 -21.20 6.73
N ILE A 405 -7.35 -19.89 6.58
CA ILE A 405 -8.08 -19.20 5.51
C ILE A 405 -7.33 -19.38 4.19
N SER A 406 -8.05 -19.70 3.11
CA SER A 406 -7.45 -19.77 1.77
C SER A 406 -7.07 -18.37 1.27
N GLN A 407 -6.12 -18.27 0.33
CA GLN A 407 -5.76 -16.99 -0.26
C GLN A 407 -6.95 -16.23 -0.87
N SER A 408 -7.90 -16.93 -1.49
CA SER A 408 -9.11 -16.33 -2.08
C SER A 408 -10.05 -15.75 -1.02
N GLN A 409 -10.28 -16.48 0.08
CA GLN A 409 -11.06 -16.00 1.21
C GLN A 409 -10.39 -14.82 1.91
N MET A 410 -9.05 -14.83 1.96
CA MET A 410 -8.27 -13.73 2.50
C MET A 410 -8.40 -12.46 1.64
N LEU A 411 -8.30 -12.61 0.31
CA LEU A 411 -8.54 -11.54 -0.64
C LEU A 411 -9.95 -10.97 -0.48
N GLU A 412 -10.96 -11.83 -0.37
CA GLU A 412 -12.34 -11.43 -0.08
C GLU A 412 -12.41 -10.58 1.19
N LYS A 413 -11.88 -11.08 2.32
CA LYS A 413 -11.86 -10.32 3.60
C LYS A 413 -11.20 -8.95 3.46
N VAL A 414 -10.05 -8.87 2.78
CA VAL A 414 -9.34 -7.60 2.53
C VAL A 414 -10.20 -6.63 1.69
N VAL A 415 -10.91 -7.12 0.67
CA VAL A 415 -11.82 -6.28 -0.12
C VAL A 415 -12.99 -5.78 0.71
N TYR A 416 -13.67 -6.64 1.47
CA TYR A 416 -14.77 -6.24 2.35
C TYR A 416 -14.34 -5.16 3.34
N MET A 417 -13.13 -5.24 3.89
CA MET A 417 -12.60 -4.21 4.78
C MET A 417 -12.48 -2.84 4.10
N HIS A 418 -12.05 -2.76 2.83
CA HIS A 418 -11.98 -1.48 2.11
C HIS A 418 -13.36 -0.85 1.90
N PHE A 419 -14.41 -1.65 1.72
CA PHE A 419 -15.77 -1.13 1.73
C PHE A 419 -16.21 -0.70 3.13
N TYR A 420 -15.81 -1.45 4.18
CA TYR A 420 -16.10 -1.10 5.56
C TYR A 420 -15.45 0.24 5.99
N LEU A 421 -14.29 0.62 5.44
CA LEU A 421 -13.69 1.95 5.64
C LEU A 421 -14.67 3.09 5.30
N LEU A 422 -15.51 2.87 4.28
CA LEU A 422 -16.50 3.83 3.82
C LEU A 422 -17.81 3.78 4.61
N LYS A 423 -17.95 2.86 5.57
CA LYS A 423 -19.20 2.62 6.28
C LYS A 423 -19.83 3.91 6.80
N GLN A 424 -19.04 4.76 7.43
CA GLN A 424 -19.55 6.01 8.00
C GLN A 424 -20.08 6.99 6.93
N LEU A 425 -19.47 7.00 5.74
CA LEU A 425 -19.96 7.79 4.61
C LEU A 425 -21.21 7.16 3.99
N THR A 426 -21.24 5.83 3.87
CA THR A 426 -22.42 5.12 3.34
C THR A 426 -23.62 5.21 4.27
N ASP A 427 -23.39 5.26 5.59
CA ASP A 427 -24.42 5.47 6.60
C ASP A 427 -25.06 6.87 6.43
N ILE A 428 -24.26 7.91 6.15
CA ILE A 428 -24.77 9.26 5.84
C ILE A 428 -25.67 9.24 4.60
N LEU A 429 -25.28 8.47 3.58
CA LEU A 429 -26.04 8.34 2.33
C LEU A 429 -27.24 7.39 2.44
N GLY A 430 -27.34 6.59 3.50
CA GLY A 430 -28.34 5.54 3.64
C GLY A 430 -28.17 4.38 2.66
N ILE A 431 -26.93 4.07 2.24
CA ILE A 431 -26.61 2.98 1.31
C ILE A 431 -25.79 1.88 1.99
N SER A 432 -25.78 0.67 1.42
CA SER A 432 -24.99 -0.44 1.95
C SER A 432 -23.48 -0.23 1.70
N CYS A 433 -22.67 -0.56 2.71
CA CYS A 433 -21.21 -0.66 2.60
C CYS A 433 -20.73 -2.06 2.15
N ASN A 434 -21.59 -2.86 1.51
CA ASN A 434 -21.18 -4.17 1.01
C ASN A 434 -20.60 -4.08 -0.40
N PRO A 435 -19.67 -4.98 -0.77
CA PRO A 435 -19.22 -5.14 -2.15
C PRO A 435 -20.38 -5.25 -3.14
N THR A 436 -20.26 -4.55 -4.27
CA THR A 436 -21.26 -4.63 -5.34
C THR A 436 -21.23 -6.01 -5.99
N LYS A 437 -22.32 -6.41 -6.68
CA LYS A 437 -22.35 -7.69 -7.40
C LYS A 437 -21.18 -7.85 -8.37
N ASN A 438 -20.86 -6.80 -9.13
CA ASN A 438 -19.71 -6.80 -10.04
C ASN A 438 -18.38 -7.00 -9.32
N CYS A 439 -18.24 -6.43 -8.11
CA CYS A 439 -17.07 -6.64 -7.28
C CYS A 439 -16.98 -8.11 -6.83
N ILE A 440 -18.07 -8.67 -6.29
CA ILE A 440 -18.13 -10.08 -5.86
C ILE A 440 -17.82 -11.03 -7.03
N ASP A 441 -18.44 -10.82 -8.19
CA ASP A 441 -18.21 -11.60 -9.40
C ASP A 441 -16.76 -11.51 -9.90
N ARG A 442 -16.04 -10.44 -9.54
CA ARG A 442 -14.62 -10.28 -9.84
C ARG A 442 -13.75 -10.97 -8.81
N ILE A 443 -14.05 -10.82 -7.51
CA ILE A 443 -13.36 -11.54 -6.42
C ILE A 443 -13.40 -13.04 -6.71
N SER A 444 -14.56 -13.56 -7.14
CA SER A 444 -14.73 -14.99 -7.47
C SER A 444 -13.90 -15.45 -8.67
N LYS A 445 -13.57 -14.54 -9.60
CA LYS A 445 -12.68 -14.82 -10.74
C LYS A 445 -11.20 -14.78 -10.36
N GLY A 446 -10.90 -14.28 -9.15
CA GLY A 446 -9.53 -14.09 -8.68
C GLY A 446 -8.78 -13.01 -9.48
N ILE A 447 -7.47 -12.95 -9.24
CA ILE A 447 -6.57 -12.01 -9.91
C ILE A 447 -6.11 -12.63 -11.23
N THR A 448 -6.44 -11.99 -12.35
CA THR A 448 -6.12 -12.51 -13.69
C THR A 448 -4.69 -12.15 -14.12
N GLU A 449 -4.10 -12.86 -15.08
CA GLU A 449 -2.78 -12.50 -15.64
C GLU A 449 -2.75 -11.10 -16.27
N LYS A 450 -3.89 -10.66 -16.83
CA LYS A 450 -4.04 -9.30 -17.34
C LYS A 450 -3.93 -8.27 -16.20
N ASP A 451 -4.53 -8.57 -15.04
CA ASP A 451 -4.44 -7.69 -13.87
C ASP A 451 -2.98 -7.59 -13.39
N LYS A 452 -2.26 -8.72 -13.33
CA LYS A 452 -0.82 -8.78 -12.99
C LYS A 452 0.06 -7.98 -13.96
N HIS A 453 -0.18 -8.10 -15.27
CA HIS A 453 0.58 -7.37 -16.29
C HIS A 453 0.38 -5.84 -16.20
N LEU A 454 -0.86 -5.38 -15.99
CA LEU A 454 -1.16 -3.95 -15.85
C LEU A 454 -0.47 -3.37 -14.60
N PHE A 455 -0.43 -4.13 -13.49
CA PHE A 455 0.25 -3.72 -12.25
C PHE A 455 1.76 -3.48 -12.47
N ARG A 456 2.43 -4.40 -13.20
CA ARG A 456 3.86 -4.25 -13.56
C ARG A 456 4.17 -2.97 -14.33
N SER A 457 3.21 -2.46 -15.12
CA SER A 457 3.39 -1.22 -15.89
C SER A 457 3.28 0.06 -15.03
N LEU A 458 2.55 0.01 -13.93
CA LEU A 458 2.23 1.17 -13.09
C LEU A 458 3.22 1.39 -11.94
N ILE A 459 3.90 0.33 -11.47
CA ILE A 459 5.04 0.45 -10.51
C ILE A 459 6.16 1.33 -11.09
N LYS A 460 6.31 1.37 -12.43
CA LYS A 460 7.27 2.25 -13.11
C LYS A 460 6.93 3.74 -12.97
N ILE A 461 5.70 4.08 -12.61
CA ILE A 461 5.28 5.46 -12.31
C ILE A 461 5.61 5.75 -10.85
N LYS A 462 6.80 6.28 -10.59
CA LYS A 462 7.15 6.90 -9.30
C LYS A 462 6.21 8.08 -9.06
N LEU A 463 5.12 7.89 -8.32
CA LEU A 463 4.63 9.01 -7.53
C LEU A 463 5.59 9.22 -6.38
N ASP A 464 5.92 10.48 -6.17
CA ASP A 464 6.79 10.93 -5.10
C ASP A 464 6.05 10.79 -3.76
N VAL A 465 6.02 9.56 -3.23
CA VAL A 465 5.42 9.20 -1.94
C VAL A 465 6.00 10.06 -0.82
N ASN A 466 7.22 10.56 -0.97
CA ASN A 466 7.84 11.49 -0.03
C ASN A 466 7.21 12.89 -0.13
N LYS A 467 6.96 13.45 -1.31
CA LYS A 467 6.15 14.68 -1.47
C LYS A 467 4.73 14.56 -0.94
N ILE A 468 4.09 13.40 -1.14
CA ILE A 468 2.75 13.17 -0.58
C ILE A 468 2.82 13.08 0.94
N ARG A 469 3.82 12.38 1.50
CA ARG A 469 4.09 12.37 2.95
C ARG A 469 4.39 13.77 3.50
N GLU A 470 5.13 14.61 2.77
CA GLU A 470 5.42 16.01 3.13
C GLU A 470 4.16 16.89 3.09
N LEU A 471 3.23 16.67 2.14
CA LEU A 471 1.92 17.34 2.12
C LEU A 471 1.06 17.04 3.34
N PHE A 472 1.27 15.87 3.96
CA PHE A 472 0.51 15.42 5.11
C PHE A 472 1.18 15.76 6.46
N ASP A 473 2.41 16.29 6.49
CA ASP A 473 3.12 16.53 7.75
C ASP A 473 3.39 18.01 8.05
N TYR A 474 2.47 18.65 8.79
CA TYR A 474 2.59 19.04 10.20
C TYR A 474 1.36 19.90 10.54
N ARG A 475 0.38 19.41 11.32
CA ARG A 475 -0.85 20.16 11.70
C ARG A 475 -1.42 21.06 10.57
N LEU A 476 -1.51 20.51 9.36
CA LEU A 476 -2.06 21.10 8.13
C LEU A 476 -1.82 22.62 7.92
N LYS A 477 -0.57 23.03 7.71
CA LYS A 477 -0.30 24.09 6.72
C LYS A 477 -0.29 23.47 5.33
N LEU A 478 -1.45 23.34 4.70
CA LEU A 478 -1.52 23.02 3.27
C LEU A 478 -0.86 24.17 2.45
N PRO A 479 -0.18 23.89 1.32
CA PRO A 479 0.30 24.92 0.41
C PRO A 479 -0.86 25.77 -0.13
N ARG A 480 -0.64 27.06 -0.37
CA ARG A 480 -1.65 28.01 -0.91
C ARG A 480 -2.26 27.52 -2.23
N GLU A 481 -1.47 26.81 -3.03
CA GLU A 481 -1.84 26.19 -4.31
C GLU A 481 -2.89 25.07 -4.22
N PHE A 482 -3.17 24.55 -3.01
CA PHE A 482 -4.26 23.60 -2.76
C PHE A 482 -5.56 24.29 -2.31
N TYR A 483 -5.48 25.59 -1.96
CA TYR A 483 -6.62 26.42 -1.53
C TYR A 483 -7.19 27.30 -2.63
N GLU A 484 -6.37 27.67 -3.62
CA GLU A 484 -6.78 28.32 -4.88
C GLU A 484 -7.24 27.29 -5.90
#